data_AF-X0HK85-F1
#
_entry.id   AF-X0HK85-F1
#
_cell.length_a   1.000
_cell.length_b   1.000
_cell.length_c   1.000
_cell.angle_alpha   90.00
_cell.angle_beta   90.00
_cell.angle_gamma   90.00
#
_symmetry.space_group_name_H-M   'P 1'
#
loop_
_entity.id
_entity.type
_entity.pdbx_description
1 polymer ?
#
loop_
_entity_poly.entity_id
_entity_poly.type
_entity_poly.pdbx_seq_one_letter_code
_entity_poly.pdbx_strand_id
1 'polypeptide(L)'
;MSKLLRLRARPLTWGSSFTARQFSTTRPALAVRGGSKLFKDADAAVADIKSGSTLLSSGFGLCGVADTLIGALNRRGRDSLNSLTAVSNNAGVEGKGGLATLTSAGQVDRLILSYLGNNKVLEKKYLTGELAIELCPQGTLAERIRAAGAGIPAFFTPTAAHTLLQDGEIPVRLDKSGAVVEKGRKRETREFNGRTFLMETAIEGDVAIIRAWKADKEGNCVFRYATKAFGPIMAKAAKLTIVEAENIVEVGAIDPNDVDLPGIFVDRIVPSTAEKNIEVLKLREEGSDGPPKATNEAQERRNRIARRASKELKPGYYVNLGVGIPTLAVSFLPADSTVHIQSENGILGMGAYPTKDEVDPYVNRLCVKPR
;
A
#
# COMPACT_ATOMS: atom_id res chain seq x y z
N MET A 1 7.41 21.57 -89.61
CA MET A 1 8.06 20.32 -89.14
C MET A 1 8.18 20.37 -87.62
N SER A 2 7.17 19.89 -86.88
CA SER A 2 7.20 19.83 -85.42
C SER A 2 7.62 18.42 -84.98
N LYS A 3 8.60 18.32 -84.07
CA LYS A 3 9.08 17.05 -83.52
C LYS A 3 8.23 16.67 -82.31
N LEU A 4 7.45 15.59 -82.44
CA LEU A 4 6.91 14.84 -81.31
C LEU A 4 8.04 14.04 -80.65
N LEU A 5 8.25 14.24 -79.34
CA LEU A 5 8.93 13.27 -78.48
C LEU A 5 7.95 12.80 -77.40
N ARG A 6 7.64 11.50 -77.42
CA ARG A 6 6.74 10.82 -76.49
C ARG A 6 7.37 10.71 -75.09
N LEU A 7 6.72 11.28 -74.08
CA LEU A 7 6.99 10.98 -72.67
C LEU A 7 6.37 9.62 -72.31
N ARG A 8 7.17 8.70 -71.77
CA ARG A 8 6.70 7.41 -71.20
C ARG A 8 6.06 7.68 -69.84
N ALA A 9 4.83 7.20 -69.65
CA ALA A 9 4.15 7.17 -68.36
C ALA A 9 4.84 6.18 -67.42
N ARG A 10 5.13 6.60 -66.17
CA ARG A 10 5.43 5.70 -65.04
C ARG A 10 4.10 5.32 -64.38
N PRO A 11 3.87 4.05 -63.99
CA PRO A 11 2.68 3.70 -63.25
C PRO A 11 2.80 4.25 -61.81
N LEU A 12 1.78 4.97 -61.35
CA LEU A 12 1.60 5.25 -59.92
C LEU A 12 1.16 3.94 -59.25
N THR A 13 2.04 3.32 -58.49
CA THR A 13 1.64 2.28 -57.53
C THR A 13 1.05 2.98 -56.30
N TRP A 14 -0.27 2.90 -56.16
CA TRP A 14 -0.95 3.21 -54.90
C TRP A 14 -0.55 2.15 -53.86
N GLY A 15 0.46 2.47 -53.05
CA GLY A 15 0.75 1.72 -51.85
C GLY A 15 -0.33 2.02 -50.82
N SER A 16 -1.29 1.12 -50.64
CA SER A 16 -2.19 1.14 -49.49
C SER A 16 -1.39 0.81 -48.24
N SER A 17 -0.78 1.82 -47.63
CA SER A 17 -0.27 1.72 -46.26
C SER A 17 -1.47 1.66 -45.32
N PHE A 18 -1.98 0.45 -45.07
CA PHE A 18 -2.78 0.20 -43.88
C PHE A 18 -1.85 0.39 -42.69
N THR A 19 -1.81 1.61 -42.15
CA THR A 19 -1.34 1.83 -40.78
C THR A 19 -2.31 1.10 -39.88
N ALA A 20 -2.02 -0.16 -39.60
CA ALA A 20 -2.66 -0.87 -38.50
C ALA A 20 -2.44 -0.01 -37.27
N ARG A 21 -3.51 0.60 -36.75
CA ARG A 21 -3.49 1.16 -35.40
C ARG A 21 -3.16 -0.01 -34.50
N GLN A 22 -1.91 -0.08 -34.05
CA GLN A 22 -1.56 -0.96 -32.95
C GLN A 22 -2.29 -0.40 -31.74
N PHE A 23 -3.44 -1.00 -31.43
CA PHE A 23 -4.02 -0.84 -30.12
C PHE A 23 -3.00 -1.38 -29.13
N SER A 24 -2.62 -0.56 -28.14
CA SER A 24 -1.88 -1.06 -26.98
C SER A 24 -2.79 -2.07 -26.30
N THR A 25 -2.64 -3.35 -26.65
CA THR A 25 -3.37 -4.41 -25.98
C THR A 25 -2.74 -4.56 -24.61
N THR A 26 -3.49 -4.22 -23.55
CA THR A 26 -3.19 -4.67 -22.20
C THR A 26 -2.95 -6.19 -22.25
N ARG A 27 -1.84 -6.62 -21.66
CA ARG A 27 -1.35 -8.01 -21.65
C ARG A 27 -2.47 -8.98 -21.23
N PRO A 28 -2.48 -10.24 -21.75
CA PRO A 28 -3.57 -11.18 -21.51
C PRO A 28 -3.76 -11.42 -20.00
N ALA A 29 -5.00 -11.29 -19.53
CA ALA A 29 -5.37 -11.54 -18.14
C ALA A 29 -5.19 -13.03 -17.82
N LEU A 30 -4.66 -13.34 -16.64
CA LEU A 30 -4.57 -14.71 -16.11
C LEU A 30 -5.95 -15.26 -15.66
N ALA A 31 -6.96 -14.38 -15.60
CA ALA A 31 -8.28 -14.71 -15.09
C ALA A 31 -9.19 -15.34 -16.16
N VAL A 32 -9.87 -16.43 -15.80
CA VAL A 32 -10.95 -17.03 -16.59
C VAL A 32 -12.18 -16.14 -16.48
N ARG A 33 -12.51 -15.42 -17.55
CA ARG A 33 -13.70 -14.54 -17.58
C ARG A 33 -14.96 -15.38 -17.78
N GLY A 34 -15.98 -15.16 -16.94
CA GLY A 34 -17.32 -15.76 -17.06
C GLY A 34 -17.64 -16.91 -16.09
N GLY A 35 -16.69 -17.34 -15.25
CA GLY A 35 -16.93 -18.31 -14.17
C GLY A 35 -17.16 -17.63 -12.82
N SER A 36 -17.56 -18.42 -11.81
CA SER A 36 -17.62 -17.96 -10.42
C SER A 36 -16.27 -17.45 -9.95
N LYS A 37 -16.26 -16.30 -9.28
CA LYS A 37 -15.07 -15.75 -8.61
C LYS A 37 -14.83 -16.36 -7.24
N LEU A 38 -15.82 -17.07 -6.67
CA LEU A 38 -15.71 -17.70 -5.36
C LEU A 38 -14.89 -18.99 -5.46
N PHE A 39 -13.78 -19.03 -4.74
CA PHE A 39 -12.90 -20.19 -4.63
C PHE A 39 -13.21 -20.96 -3.36
N LYS A 40 -12.96 -22.28 -3.38
CA LYS A 40 -13.26 -23.19 -2.26
C LYS A 40 -12.51 -22.82 -0.97
N ASP A 41 -11.25 -22.42 -1.10
CA ASP A 41 -10.32 -22.15 -0.01
C ASP A 41 -9.15 -21.30 -0.53
N ALA A 42 -8.37 -20.77 0.41
CA ALA A 42 -7.22 -19.93 0.09
C ALA A 42 -6.10 -20.69 -0.63
N ASP A 43 -5.90 -21.99 -0.36
CA ASP A 43 -4.86 -22.80 -1.01
C ASP A 43 -5.14 -22.94 -2.51
N ALA A 44 -6.39 -23.20 -2.90
CA ALA A 44 -6.80 -23.23 -4.29
C ALA A 44 -6.65 -21.87 -4.98
N ALA A 45 -6.96 -20.79 -4.27
CA ALA A 45 -6.89 -19.45 -4.82
C ALA A 45 -5.44 -19.00 -5.09
N VAL A 46 -4.43 -19.56 -4.44
CA VAL A 46 -3.01 -19.18 -4.61
C VAL A 46 -2.14 -20.23 -5.32
N ALA A 47 -2.74 -21.35 -5.74
CA ALA A 47 -2.02 -22.54 -6.21
C ALA A 47 -1.15 -22.29 -7.46
N ASP A 48 -1.57 -21.40 -8.35
CA ASP A 48 -0.92 -21.14 -9.64
C ASP A 48 0.11 -20.00 -9.61
N ILE A 49 0.24 -19.30 -8.47
CA ILE A 49 1.25 -18.24 -8.29
C ILE A 49 2.65 -18.81 -8.45
N LYS A 50 3.55 -18.09 -9.13
CA LYS A 50 4.89 -18.60 -9.47
C LYS A 50 5.97 -17.94 -8.63
N SER A 51 7.07 -18.65 -8.39
CA SER A 51 8.28 -18.03 -7.86
C SER A 51 8.73 -16.87 -8.76
N GLY A 52 9.32 -15.82 -8.19
CA GLY A 52 9.67 -14.61 -8.93
C GLY A 52 8.51 -13.61 -9.13
N SER A 53 7.28 -13.95 -8.74
CA SER A 53 6.13 -13.05 -8.90
C SER A 53 6.29 -11.77 -8.07
N THR A 54 5.80 -10.66 -8.61
CA THR A 54 5.59 -9.43 -7.84
C THR A 54 4.24 -9.49 -7.13
N LEU A 55 4.28 -9.52 -5.80
CA LEU A 55 3.12 -9.63 -4.91
C LEU A 55 2.81 -8.26 -4.28
N LEU A 56 1.67 -7.67 -4.62
CA LEU A 56 1.12 -6.51 -3.92
C LEU A 56 0.32 -7.01 -2.72
N SER A 57 0.73 -6.64 -1.50
CA SER A 57 0.05 -7.07 -0.26
C SER A 57 -0.55 -5.86 0.43
N SER A 58 -1.89 -5.82 0.56
CA SER A 58 -2.54 -4.72 1.26
C SER A 58 -2.27 -4.75 2.75
N GLY A 59 -2.44 -3.59 3.38
CA GLY A 59 -2.41 -3.42 4.83
C GLY A 59 -1.62 -2.19 5.26
N PHE A 60 -1.84 -1.77 6.50
CA PHE A 60 -1.08 -0.74 7.19
C PHE A 60 -0.73 -1.27 8.58
N GLY A 61 0.54 -1.54 8.86
CA GLY A 61 0.92 -2.37 10.00
C GLY A 61 0.27 -3.76 9.89
N LEU A 62 -0.57 -4.12 10.86
CA LEU A 62 -1.41 -5.33 10.85
C LEU A 62 -2.88 -5.08 10.47
N CYS A 63 -3.30 -3.83 10.27
CA CYS A 63 -4.66 -3.53 9.87
C CYS A 63 -4.84 -3.77 8.36
N GLY A 64 -5.82 -4.62 8.00
CA GLY A 64 -6.14 -4.90 6.59
C GLY A 64 -5.15 -5.82 5.86
N VAL A 65 -4.32 -6.56 6.60
CA VAL A 65 -3.44 -7.60 6.03
C VAL A 65 -4.25 -8.85 5.68
N ALA A 66 -3.95 -9.46 4.54
CA ALA A 66 -4.66 -10.64 4.05
C ALA A 66 -4.06 -11.94 4.63
N ASP A 67 -4.13 -12.13 5.96
CA ASP A 67 -3.43 -13.22 6.65
C ASP A 67 -3.89 -14.62 6.25
N THR A 68 -5.13 -14.79 5.77
CA THR A 68 -5.61 -16.10 5.27
C THR A 68 -4.85 -16.48 3.99
N LEU A 69 -4.72 -15.53 3.06
CA LEU A 69 -3.99 -15.69 1.81
C LEU A 69 -2.48 -15.78 2.04
N ILE A 70 -1.92 -14.96 2.94
CA ILE A 70 -0.51 -15.03 3.35
C ILE A 70 -0.21 -16.41 3.94
N GLY A 71 -1.10 -16.94 4.78
CA GLY A 71 -0.97 -18.29 5.33
C GLY A 71 -0.96 -19.38 4.25
N ALA A 72 -1.81 -19.26 3.22
CA ALA A 72 -1.83 -20.19 2.09
C ALA A 72 -0.54 -20.12 1.24
N LEU A 73 -0.05 -18.91 0.96
CA LEU A 73 1.25 -18.71 0.31
C LEU A 73 2.39 -19.34 1.12
N ASN A 74 2.35 -19.22 2.45
CA ASN A 74 3.34 -19.79 3.35
C ASN A 74 3.34 -21.32 3.32
N ARG A 75 2.16 -21.94 3.33
CA ARG A 75 2.00 -23.41 3.27
C ARG A 75 2.58 -24.04 2.01
N ARG A 76 2.67 -23.29 0.90
CA ARG A 76 3.34 -23.79 -0.31
C ARG A 76 4.84 -24.05 -0.08
N GLY A 77 5.44 -23.37 0.88
CA GLY A 77 6.84 -23.56 1.27
C GLY A 77 7.84 -22.94 0.29
N ARG A 78 9.03 -22.64 0.82
CA ARG A 78 10.12 -21.99 0.06
C ARG A 78 10.56 -22.77 -1.17
N ASP A 79 10.51 -24.10 -1.15
CA ASP A 79 10.97 -24.89 -2.30
C ASP A 79 10.00 -24.79 -3.49
N SER A 80 8.70 -24.57 -3.24
CA SER A 80 7.67 -24.42 -4.28
C SER A 80 7.42 -22.97 -4.69
N LEU A 81 7.53 -22.04 -3.74
CA LEU A 81 7.21 -20.62 -3.93
C LEU A 81 8.26 -19.74 -3.23
N ASN A 82 9.16 -19.15 -4.02
CA ASN A 82 10.27 -18.33 -3.55
C ASN A 82 10.53 -17.13 -4.47
N SER A 83 11.57 -16.36 -4.14
CA SER A 83 12.04 -15.21 -4.91
C SER A 83 10.94 -14.18 -5.19
N LEU A 84 9.95 -14.08 -4.30
CA LEU A 84 8.89 -13.09 -4.45
C LEU A 84 9.46 -11.68 -4.28
N THR A 85 8.99 -10.76 -5.10
CA THR A 85 9.11 -9.33 -4.85
C THR A 85 7.82 -8.87 -4.17
N ALA A 86 7.87 -8.62 -2.87
CA ALA A 86 6.71 -8.15 -2.14
C ALA A 86 6.66 -6.61 -2.11
N VAL A 87 5.50 -6.04 -2.37
CA VAL A 87 5.24 -4.60 -2.35
C VAL A 87 4.13 -4.33 -1.34
N SER A 88 4.46 -3.61 -0.28
CA SER A 88 3.53 -3.32 0.81
C SER A 88 3.97 -2.08 1.57
N ASN A 89 3.05 -1.39 2.25
CA ASN A 89 3.44 -0.25 3.09
C ASN A 89 4.41 -0.67 4.21
N ASN A 90 4.12 -1.81 4.82
CA ASN A 90 4.88 -2.40 5.91
C ASN A 90 5.01 -3.91 5.71
N ALA A 91 5.93 -4.52 6.44
CA ALA A 91 6.12 -5.96 6.38
C ALA A 91 5.29 -6.74 7.42
N GLY A 92 4.49 -6.09 8.27
CA GLY A 92 3.84 -6.75 9.40
C GLY A 92 4.83 -7.07 10.54
N VAL A 93 4.44 -8.00 11.40
CA VAL A 93 5.13 -8.28 12.67
C VAL A 93 5.37 -9.77 12.84
N GLU A 94 6.61 -10.13 13.13
CA GLU A 94 7.01 -11.51 13.37
C GLU A 94 6.15 -12.17 14.46
N GLY A 95 5.69 -13.39 14.19
CA GLY A 95 4.84 -14.16 15.10
C GLY A 95 3.40 -13.64 15.24
N LYS A 96 3.04 -12.49 14.64
CA LYS A 96 1.68 -11.94 14.68
C LYS A 96 0.96 -11.93 13.33
N GLY A 97 1.67 -11.70 12.22
CA GLY A 97 1.05 -11.72 10.90
C GLY A 97 1.66 -10.73 9.90
N GLY A 98 1.02 -10.62 8.74
CA GLY A 98 1.50 -9.88 7.58
C GLY A 98 2.64 -10.57 6.85
N LEU A 99 3.33 -9.81 5.99
CA LEU A 99 4.41 -10.32 5.14
C LEU A 99 5.61 -10.89 5.92
N ALA A 100 5.73 -10.57 7.21
CA ALA A 100 6.73 -11.09 8.13
C ALA A 100 6.77 -12.62 8.08
N THR A 101 5.61 -13.25 7.92
CA THR A 101 5.45 -14.70 7.72
C THR A 101 6.25 -15.20 6.53
N LEU A 102 6.07 -14.61 5.34
CA LEU A 102 6.75 -15.04 4.11
C LEU A 102 8.23 -14.67 4.09
N THR A 103 8.59 -13.52 4.66
CA THR A 103 9.98 -13.08 4.75
C THR A 103 10.79 -13.95 5.71
N SER A 104 10.20 -14.35 6.84
CA SER A 104 10.85 -15.26 7.80
C SER A 104 11.00 -16.67 7.21
N ALA A 105 10.00 -17.13 6.43
CA ALA A 105 10.06 -18.39 5.69
C ALA A 105 11.07 -18.39 4.51
N GLY A 106 11.65 -17.24 4.15
CA GLY A 106 12.60 -17.12 3.05
C GLY A 106 11.97 -17.22 1.66
N GLN A 107 10.67 -16.93 1.54
CA GLN A 107 9.94 -16.93 0.27
C GLN A 107 10.04 -15.60 -0.48
N VAL A 108 10.39 -14.53 0.22
CA VAL A 108 10.56 -13.18 -0.32
C VAL A 108 12.05 -12.87 -0.48
N ASP A 109 12.45 -12.48 -1.68
CA ASP A 109 13.83 -12.03 -1.98
C ASP A 109 13.96 -10.50 -2.00
N ARG A 110 12.87 -9.80 -2.32
CA ARG A 110 12.84 -8.34 -2.36
C ARG A 110 11.59 -7.77 -1.70
N LEU A 111 11.75 -6.70 -0.95
CA LEU A 111 10.66 -5.95 -0.35
C LEU A 111 10.72 -4.47 -0.77
N ILE A 112 9.63 -3.95 -1.33
CA ILE A 112 9.45 -2.53 -1.61
C ILE A 112 8.44 -1.99 -0.60
N LEU A 113 8.90 -1.11 0.30
CA LEU A 113 8.06 -0.61 1.40
C LEU A 113 8.41 0.81 1.85
N SER A 114 7.52 1.41 2.63
CA SER A 114 7.76 2.74 3.21
C SER A 114 8.43 2.71 4.57
N TYR A 115 8.14 1.69 5.38
CA TYR A 115 8.61 1.63 6.76
C TYR A 115 8.71 0.19 7.28
N LEU A 116 9.92 -0.22 7.68
CA LEU A 116 10.21 -1.55 8.22
C LEU A 116 9.61 -1.78 9.62
N GLY A 117 9.39 -0.71 10.38
CA GLY A 117 8.99 -0.83 11.79
C GLY A 117 10.09 -1.40 12.68
N ASN A 118 9.67 -1.95 13.83
CA ASN A 118 10.57 -2.58 14.80
C ASN A 118 10.83 -4.07 14.48
N ASN A 119 10.90 -4.44 13.21
CA ASN A 119 11.09 -5.84 12.80
C ASN A 119 12.59 -6.18 12.71
N LYS A 120 13.14 -6.70 13.82
CA LYS A 120 14.57 -7.03 13.94
C LYS A 120 15.02 -8.16 13.02
N VAL A 121 14.13 -9.08 12.65
CA VAL A 121 14.46 -10.15 11.70
C VAL A 121 14.62 -9.61 10.29
N LEU A 122 13.74 -8.69 9.86
CA LEU A 122 13.90 -8.02 8.58
C LEU A 122 15.15 -7.16 8.53
N GLU A 123 15.41 -6.38 9.58
CA GLU A 123 16.64 -5.60 9.71
C GLU A 123 17.87 -6.50 9.57
N LYS A 124 17.89 -7.62 10.30
CA LYS A 124 18.99 -8.60 10.21
C LYS A 124 19.14 -9.16 8.80
N LYS A 125 18.06 -9.63 8.18
CA LYS A 125 18.09 -10.21 6.82
C LYS A 125 18.56 -9.22 5.76
N TYR A 126 18.19 -7.95 5.89
CA TYR A 126 18.71 -6.89 5.03
C TYR A 126 20.20 -6.67 5.24
N LEU A 127 20.64 -6.54 6.51
CA LEU A 127 22.04 -6.34 6.85
C LEU A 127 22.95 -7.53 6.51
N THR A 128 22.41 -8.75 6.44
CA THR A 128 23.15 -9.97 6.02
C THR A 128 23.08 -10.25 4.52
N GLY A 129 22.31 -9.46 3.76
CA GLY A 129 22.14 -9.62 2.31
C GLY A 129 21.15 -10.70 1.88
N GLU A 130 20.44 -11.32 2.83
CA GLU A 130 19.42 -12.32 2.57
C GLU A 130 18.13 -11.73 1.96
N LEU A 131 17.91 -10.43 2.10
CA LEU A 131 16.72 -9.73 1.61
C LEU A 131 17.12 -8.37 1.00
N ALA A 132 16.65 -8.08 -0.21
CA ALA A 132 16.72 -6.73 -0.77
C ALA A 132 15.58 -5.86 -0.23
N ILE A 133 15.89 -4.61 0.12
CA ILE A 133 14.91 -3.62 0.59
C ILE A 133 15.01 -2.35 -0.26
N GLU A 134 13.94 -2.03 -0.97
CA GLU A 134 13.76 -0.72 -1.61
C GLU A 134 12.85 0.15 -0.72
N LEU A 135 13.43 1.17 -0.08
CA LEU A 135 12.66 2.17 0.63
C LEU A 135 11.95 3.10 -0.37
N CYS A 136 10.63 3.21 -0.23
CA CYS A 136 9.80 4.07 -1.06
C CYS A 136 8.88 4.92 -0.17
N PRO A 137 8.93 6.26 -0.24
CA PRO A 137 8.06 7.13 0.55
C PRO A 137 6.59 6.71 0.40
N GLN A 138 5.84 6.64 1.50
CA GLN A 138 4.49 6.06 1.50
C GLN A 138 3.56 6.64 0.43
N GLY A 139 3.53 7.97 0.28
CA GLY A 139 2.73 8.63 -0.76
C GLY A 139 3.19 8.29 -2.18
N THR A 140 4.51 8.21 -2.39
CA THR A 140 5.09 7.77 -3.66
C THR A 140 4.75 6.30 -3.94
N LEU A 141 4.81 5.41 -2.95
CA LEU A 141 4.44 4.01 -3.09
C LEU A 141 2.97 3.87 -3.52
N ALA A 142 2.07 4.57 -2.82
CA ALA A 142 0.66 4.59 -3.15
C ALA A 142 0.40 5.11 -4.59
N GLU A 143 1.06 6.20 -4.99
CA GLU A 143 0.86 6.77 -6.32
C GLU A 143 1.52 5.95 -7.43
N ARG A 144 2.67 5.31 -7.19
CA ARG A 144 3.29 4.34 -8.14
C ARG A 144 2.36 3.16 -8.42
N ILE A 145 1.68 2.65 -7.40
CA ILE A 145 0.69 1.57 -7.53
C ILE A 145 -0.56 2.10 -8.25
N ARG A 146 -1.10 3.25 -7.84
CA ARG A 146 -2.27 3.86 -8.49
C ARG A 146 -2.01 4.17 -9.98
N ALA A 147 -0.82 4.65 -10.31
CA ALA A 147 -0.39 4.95 -11.67
C ALA A 147 -0.39 3.70 -12.55
N ALA A 148 0.13 2.57 -12.05
CA ALA A 148 0.07 1.27 -12.73
C ALA A 148 -1.37 0.88 -13.09
N GLY A 149 -2.27 0.89 -12.11
CA GLY A 149 -3.68 0.54 -12.34
C GLY A 149 -4.45 1.51 -13.23
N ALA A 150 -3.89 2.70 -13.51
CA ALA A 150 -4.44 3.70 -14.41
C ALA A 150 -3.75 3.77 -15.77
N GLY A 151 -2.76 2.90 -16.05
CA GLY A 151 -1.99 2.93 -17.30
C GLY A 151 -1.06 4.13 -17.44
N ILE A 152 -0.62 4.72 -16.33
CA ILE A 152 0.32 5.85 -16.29
C ILE A 152 1.72 5.29 -15.97
N PRO A 153 2.67 5.29 -16.92
CA PRO A 153 3.96 4.62 -16.73
C PRO A 153 4.89 5.36 -15.75
N ALA A 154 4.74 6.68 -15.63
CA ALA A 154 5.52 7.52 -14.72
C ALA A 154 4.80 8.83 -14.38
N PHE A 155 5.15 9.42 -13.24
CA PHE A 155 4.67 10.72 -12.79
C PHE A 155 5.77 11.48 -12.01
N PHE A 156 5.57 12.77 -11.77
CA PHE A 156 6.50 13.61 -11.00
C PHE A 156 5.93 13.93 -9.61
N THR A 157 6.76 13.81 -8.57
CA THR A 157 6.42 14.18 -7.18
C THR A 157 7.57 14.94 -6.53
N PRO A 158 7.33 15.94 -5.66
CA PRO A 158 8.40 16.62 -4.93
C PRO A 158 8.92 15.79 -3.74
N THR A 159 8.21 14.71 -3.38
CA THR A 159 8.56 13.86 -2.23
C THR A 159 9.93 13.24 -2.45
N ALA A 160 10.82 13.45 -1.47
CA ALA A 160 12.21 12.99 -1.44
C ALA A 160 13.18 13.79 -2.33
N ALA A 161 12.80 14.97 -2.83
CA ALA A 161 13.75 15.90 -3.45
C ALA A 161 14.86 16.29 -2.47
N HIS A 162 16.09 16.36 -2.96
CA HIS A 162 17.28 16.70 -2.19
C HIS A 162 17.56 15.73 -1.02
N THR A 163 17.27 14.43 -1.23
CA THR A 163 17.55 13.37 -0.25
C THR A 163 18.39 12.26 -0.86
N LEU A 164 18.94 11.37 -0.02
CA LEU A 164 19.66 10.16 -0.45
C LEU A 164 18.85 9.27 -1.41
N LEU A 165 17.51 9.31 -1.33
CA LEU A 165 16.65 8.57 -2.23
C LEU A 165 16.70 9.13 -3.66
N GLN A 166 16.76 10.46 -3.80
CA GLN A 166 16.90 11.11 -5.11
C GLN A 166 18.17 10.63 -5.81
N ASP A 167 19.27 10.59 -5.08
CA ASP A 167 20.59 10.32 -5.63
C ASP A 167 20.88 8.81 -5.76
N GLY A 168 20.00 7.95 -5.24
CA GLY A 168 20.13 6.50 -5.28
C GLY A 168 21.15 5.95 -4.27
N GLU A 169 21.44 6.72 -3.23
CA GLU A 169 22.50 6.40 -2.27
C GLU A 169 22.05 5.45 -1.14
N ILE A 170 20.74 5.24 -0.99
CA ILE A 170 20.21 4.22 -0.09
C ILE A 170 20.47 2.83 -0.73
N PRO A 171 21.25 1.94 -0.09
CA PRO A 171 21.50 0.60 -0.62
C PRO A 171 20.20 -0.20 -0.71
N VAL A 172 20.06 -0.99 -1.77
CA VAL A 172 18.95 -1.94 -1.92
C VAL A 172 19.33 -3.31 -1.38
N ARG A 173 20.59 -3.72 -1.54
CA ARG A 173 21.10 -5.00 -1.01
C ARG A 173 22.55 -4.86 -0.56
N LEU A 174 22.85 -5.45 0.58
CA LEU A 174 24.19 -5.63 1.11
C LEU A 174 24.65 -7.09 0.94
N ASP A 175 25.94 -7.37 1.11
CA ASP A 175 26.42 -8.74 1.36
C ASP A 175 26.69 -8.97 2.85
N LYS A 176 27.15 -10.18 3.20
CA LYS A 176 27.48 -10.57 4.58
C LYS A 176 28.59 -9.74 5.22
N SER A 177 29.41 -9.05 4.43
CA SER A 177 30.46 -8.15 4.92
C SER A 177 29.93 -6.73 5.18
N GLY A 178 28.69 -6.43 4.77
CA GLY A 178 28.09 -5.11 4.80
C GLY A 178 28.40 -4.28 3.56
N ALA A 179 29.05 -4.85 2.54
CA ALA A 179 29.32 -4.14 1.30
C ALA A 179 28.05 -4.01 0.45
N VAL A 180 27.89 -2.87 -0.22
CA VAL A 180 26.73 -2.63 -1.10
C VAL A 180 26.90 -3.43 -2.38
N VAL A 181 26.00 -4.39 -2.61
CA VAL A 181 25.96 -5.22 -3.84
C VAL A 181 24.85 -4.80 -4.80
N GLU A 182 23.83 -4.10 -4.31
CA GLU A 182 22.80 -3.46 -5.13
C GLU A 182 22.56 -2.03 -4.62
N LYS A 183 22.83 -1.03 -5.47
CA LYS A 183 22.59 0.38 -5.18
C LYS A 183 21.14 0.77 -5.46
N GLY A 184 20.68 1.84 -4.81
CA GLY A 184 19.43 2.49 -5.17
C GLY A 184 19.48 3.11 -6.58
N ARG A 185 18.30 3.28 -7.17
CA ARG A 185 18.14 3.95 -8.46
C ARG A 185 18.13 5.46 -8.26
N LYS A 186 19.06 6.19 -8.90
CA LYS A 186 18.98 7.65 -9.03
C LYS A 186 17.72 8.04 -9.79
N ARG A 187 16.97 9.03 -9.28
CA ARG A 187 15.74 9.52 -9.91
C ARG A 187 16.07 10.61 -10.94
N GLU A 188 15.34 10.60 -12.08
CA GLU A 188 15.30 11.77 -12.96
C GLU A 188 14.65 12.92 -12.19
N THR A 189 15.21 14.12 -12.31
CA THR A 189 14.65 15.32 -11.71
C THR A 189 14.23 16.32 -12.78
N ARG A 190 13.19 17.10 -12.48
CA ARG A 190 12.74 18.21 -13.31
C ARG A 190 12.20 19.34 -12.44
N GLU A 191 12.44 20.57 -12.85
CA GLU A 191 11.85 21.73 -12.20
C GLU A 191 10.49 22.08 -12.79
N PHE A 192 9.52 22.31 -11.91
CA PHE A 192 8.22 22.87 -12.26
C PHE A 192 7.93 24.01 -11.30
N ASN A 193 7.65 25.21 -11.83
CA ASN A 193 7.31 26.40 -11.05
C ASN A 193 8.33 26.71 -9.92
N GLY A 194 9.62 26.57 -10.20
CA GLY A 194 10.70 26.84 -9.25
C GLY A 194 10.85 25.81 -8.13
N ARG A 195 10.30 24.60 -8.29
CA ARG A 195 10.46 23.48 -7.35
C ARG A 195 10.97 22.23 -8.08
N THR A 196 11.86 21.49 -7.43
CA THR A 196 12.38 20.20 -7.90
C THR A 196 11.36 19.09 -7.69
N PHE A 197 11.15 18.27 -8.71
CA PHE A 197 10.35 17.04 -8.67
C PHE A 197 11.18 15.86 -9.17
N LEU A 198 10.85 14.67 -8.67
CA LEU A 198 11.44 13.39 -9.04
C LEU A 198 10.45 12.63 -9.92
N MET A 199 10.95 12.06 -11.03
CA MET A 199 10.18 11.10 -11.81
C MET A 199 10.15 9.76 -11.09
N GLU A 200 8.95 9.26 -10.84
CA GLU A 200 8.71 7.93 -10.29
C GLU A 200 7.94 7.07 -11.29
N THR A 201 8.32 5.79 -11.38
CA THR A 201 7.74 4.84 -12.32
C THR A 201 6.70 3.98 -11.64
N ALA A 202 5.65 3.62 -12.37
CA ALA A 202 4.59 2.75 -11.87
C ALA A 202 5.12 1.42 -11.31
N ILE A 203 4.41 0.87 -10.33
CA ILE A 203 4.66 -0.49 -9.79
C ILE A 203 3.46 -1.35 -10.15
N GLU A 204 3.67 -2.30 -11.06
CA GLU A 204 2.70 -3.32 -11.42
C GLU A 204 2.96 -4.60 -10.62
N GLY A 205 1.88 -5.31 -10.25
CA GLY A 205 1.94 -6.63 -9.63
C GLY A 205 1.61 -7.75 -10.61
N ASP A 206 2.19 -8.93 -10.40
CA ASP A 206 1.64 -10.15 -10.99
C ASP A 206 0.40 -10.59 -10.21
N VAL A 207 0.44 -10.42 -8.88
CA VAL A 207 -0.67 -10.77 -7.98
C VAL A 207 -0.89 -9.66 -6.95
N ALA A 208 -2.15 -9.34 -6.64
CA ALA A 208 -2.54 -8.58 -5.46
C ALA A 208 -3.33 -9.46 -4.49
N ILE A 209 -2.97 -9.42 -3.21
CA ILE A 209 -3.73 -10.05 -2.12
C ILE A 209 -4.33 -8.96 -1.22
N ILE A 210 -5.66 -8.99 -1.08
CA ILE A 210 -6.43 -7.92 -0.48
C ILE A 210 -7.36 -8.49 0.60
N ARG A 211 -7.50 -7.78 1.72
CA ARG A 211 -8.54 -8.08 2.73
C ARG A 211 -9.68 -7.08 2.65
N ALA A 212 -10.90 -7.56 2.45
CA ALA A 212 -12.12 -6.76 2.44
C ALA A 212 -13.02 -7.09 3.63
N TRP A 213 -13.81 -6.11 4.09
CA TRP A 213 -14.83 -6.35 5.12
C TRP A 213 -16.01 -7.12 4.54
N LYS A 214 -16.50 -6.69 3.37
CA LYS A 214 -17.53 -7.37 2.59
C LYS A 214 -17.08 -7.54 1.16
N ALA A 215 -17.47 -8.65 0.55
CA ALA A 215 -17.44 -8.83 -0.90
C ALA A 215 -18.71 -9.54 -1.37
N ASP A 216 -19.31 -9.10 -2.47
CA ASP A 216 -20.35 -9.91 -3.13
C ASP A 216 -19.73 -10.96 -4.07
N LYS A 217 -20.55 -11.86 -4.60
CA LYS A 217 -20.08 -12.93 -5.51
C LYS A 217 -19.56 -12.43 -6.86
N GLU A 218 -19.85 -11.18 -7.25
CA GLU A 218 -19.31 -10.52 -8.44
C GLU A 218 -17.99 -9.78 -8.15
N GLY A 219 -17.58 -9.71 -6.88
CA GLY A 219 -16.32 -9.12 -6.44
C GLY A 219 -16.41 -7.65 -6.05
N ASN A 220 -17.60 -7.06 -5.96
CA ASN A 220 -17.72 -5.72 -5.39
C ASN A 220 -17.33 -5.76 -3.92
N CYS A 221 -16.39 -4.92 -3.50
CA CYS A 221 -15.91 -4.91 -2.12
C CYS A 221 -16.27 -3.62 -1.39
N VAL A 222 -16.49 -3.77 -0.08
CA VAL A 222 -16.56 -2.67 0.89
C VAL A 222 -15.47 -2.90 1.95
N PHE A 223 -14.74 -1.84 2.28
CA PHE A 223 -13.70 -1.83 3.31
C PHE A 223 -14.22 -1.16 4.57
N ARG A 224 -13.58 -1.45 5.70
CA ARG A 224 -13.94 -0.86 6.99
C ARG A 224 -12.80 -0.03 7.54
N TYR A 225 -13.04 1.27 7.72
CA TYR A 225 -12.07 2.24 8.27
C TYR A 225 -10.71 2.19 7.55
N ALA A 226 -9.60 2.06 8.30
CA ALA A 226 -8.24 2.12 7.77
C ALA A 226 -7.87 0.95 6.86
N THR A 227 -8.66 -0.14 6.84
CA THR A 227 -8.41 -1.27 5.93
C THR A 227 -8.52 -0.87 4.45
N LYS A 228 -9.22 0.24 4.15
CA LYS A 228 -9.36 0.78 2.79
C LYS A 228 -8.06 1.29 2.20
N ALA A 229 -7.06 1.68 3.00
CA ALA A 229 -5.89 2.44 2.57
C ALA A 229 -5.25 1.97 1.23
N PHE A 230 -4.56 0.84 1.24
CA PHE A 230 -3.87 0.31 0.05
C PHE A 230 -4.70 -0.66 -0.78
N GLY A 231 -5.82 -1.16 -0.25
CA GLY A 231 -6.62 -2.23 -0.86
C GLY A 231 -7.06 -1.93 -2.29
N PRO A 232 -7.87 -0.88 -2.53
CA PRO A 232 -8.38 -0.55 -3.85
C PRO A 232 -7.29 -0.19 -4.88
N ILE A 233 -6.19 0.45 -4.45
CA ILE A 233 -5.12 0.83 -5.39
C ILE A 233 -4.29 -0.38 -5.81
N MET A 234 -4.00 -1.31 -4.89
CA MET A 234 -3.26 -2.53 -5.21
C MET A 234 -4.07 -3.49 -6.08
N ALA A 235 -5.37 -3.63 -5.81
CA ALA A 235 -6.27 -4.45 -6.62
C ALA A 235 -6.30 -4.02 -8.10
N LYS A 236 -6.19 -2.71 -8.35
CA LYS A 236 -6.20 -2.15 -9.71
C LYS A 236 -4.87 -2.33 -10.44
N ALA A 237 -3.78 -2.59 -9.72
CA ALA A 237 -2.41 -2.56 -10.23
C ALA A 237 -1.81 -3.96 -10.48
N ALA A 238 -2.60 -5.03 -10.36
CA ALA A 238 -2.14 -6.40 -10.56
C ALA A 238 -2.84 -7.11 -11.73
N LYS A 239 -2.17 -8.13 -12.30
CA LYS A 239 -2.74 -9.01 -13.33
C LYS A 239 -3.77 -10.00 -12.77
N LEU A 240 -3.62 -10.35 -11.49
CA LEU A 240 -4.49 -11.24 -10.74
C LEU A 240 -4.76 -10.64 -9.36
N THR A 241 -6.02 -10.39 -9.03
CA THR A 241 -6.42 -9.89 -7.71
C THR A 241 -7.23 -10.94 -6.96
N ILE A 242 -6.74 -11.29 -5.77
CA ILE A 242 -7.36 -12.25 -4.85
C ILE A 242 -7.79 -11.51 -3.60
N VAL A 243 -9.09 -11.55 -3.30
CA VAL A 243 -9.70 -10.94 -2.12
C VAL A 243 -10.03 -12.03 -1.11
N GLU A 244 -9.53 -11.89 0.11
CA GLU A 244 -10.16 -12.54 1.27
C GLU A 244 -11.22 -11.60 1.86
N ALA A 245 -12.43 -12.10 2.05
CA ALA A 245 -13.55 -11.31 2.56
C ALA A 245 -14.08 -11.90 3.87
N GLU A 246 -14.31 -11.03 4.86
CA GLU A 246 -14.88 -11.46 6.14
C GLU A 246 -16.37 -11.80 6.03
N ASN A 247 -17.08 -11.10 5.15
CA ASN A 247 -18.50 -11.29 4.90
C ASN A 247 -18.71 -11.42 3.40
N ILE A 248 -18.88 -12.65 2.92
CA ILE A 248 -19.27 -12.89 1.54
C ILE A 248 -20.79 -12.83 1.47
N VAL A 249 -21.31 -11.93 0.64
CA VAL A 249 -22.75 -11.65 0.53
C VAL A 249 -23.27 -11.95 -0.87
N GLU A 250 -24.59 -12.07 -1.00
CA GLU A 250 -25.23 -12.23 -2.30
C GLU A 250 -25.15 -10.94 -3.13
N VAL A 251 -25.20 -11.09 -4.46
CA VAL A 251 -25.25 -9.96 -5.39
C VAL A 251 -26.48 -9.10 -5.10
N GLY A 252 -26.30 -7.79 -5.02
CA GLY A 252 -27.34 -6.82 -4.66
C GLY A 252 -27.45 -6.52 -3.16
N ALA A 253 -26.71 -7.22 -2.29
CA ALA A 253 -26.65 -6.90 -0.86
C ALA A 253 -25.75 -5.70 -0.52
N ILE A 254 -24.92 -5.25 -1.48
CA ILE A 254 -24.10 -4.04 -1.38
C ILE A 254 -24.78 -2.97 -2.25
N ASP A 255 -25.11 -1.82 -1.67
CA ASP A 255 -25.61 -0.69 -2.45
C ASP A 255 -24.54 -0.26 -3.48
N PRO A 256 -24.89 -0.05 -4.75
CA PRO A 256 -23.92 0.38 -5.77
C PRO A 256 -23.14 1.65 -5.41
N ASN A 257 -23.70 2.56 -4.60
CA ASN A 257 -23.01 3.77 -4.13
C ASN A 257 -22.02 3.51 -2.99
N ASP A 258 -22.14 2.38 -2.31
CA ASP A 258 -21.26 1.98 -1.21
C ASP A 258 -20.08 1.12 -1.68
N VAL A 259 -19.99 0.81 -2.98
CA VAL A 259 -18.91 0.00 -3.55
C VAL A 259 -17.60 0.78 -3.57
N ASP A 260 -16.64 0.37 -2.73
CA ASP A 260 -15.31 0.96 -2.68
C ASP A 260 -14.39 0.46 -3.81
N LEU A 261 -14.52 -0.82 -4.13
CA LEU A 261 -13.76 -1.49 -5.20
C LEU A 261 -14.74 -2.27 -6.07
N PRO A 262 -14.99 -1.82 -7.31
CA PRO A 262 -15.83 -2.54 -8.25
C PRO A 262 -15.25 -3.91 -8.61
N GLY A 263 -16.13 -4.91 -8.75
CA GLY A 263 -15.73 -6.30 -8.99
C GLY A 263 -14.95 -6.53 -10.27
N ILE A 264 -14.93 -5.59 -11.22
CA ILE A 264 -14.09 -5.66 -12.42
C ILE A 264 -12.59 -5.79 -12.10
N PHE A 265 -12.14 -5.34 -10.93
CA PHE A 265 -10.75 -5.42 -10.47
C PHE A 265 -10.47 -6.65 -9.61
N VAL A 266 -11.44 -7.54 -9.42
CA VAL A 266 -11.35 -8.73 -8.57
C VAL A 266 -11.55 -9.97 -9.41
N ASP A 267 -10.59 -10.89 -9.32
CA ASP A 267 -10.59 -12.14 -10.07
C ASP A 267 -11.00 -13.34 -9.19
N ARG A 268 -10.59 -13.34 -7.92
CA ARG A 268 -10.82 -14.44 -6.98
C ARG A 268 -11.26 -13.93 -5.62
N ILE A 269 -12.18 -14.65 -5.00
CA ILE A 269 -12.72 -14.36 -3.67
C ILE A 269 -12.63 -15.62 -2.83
N VAL A 270 -12.15 -15.47 -1.59
CA VAL A 270 -12.15 -16.54 -0.58
C VAL A 270 -12.67 -16.04 0.76
N PRO A 271 -13.24 -16.91 1.60
CA PRO A 271 -13.54 -16.55 2.98
C PRO A 271 -12.26 -16.23 3.75
N SER A 272 -12.27 -15.13 4.50
CA SER A 272 -11.23 -14.85 5.48
C SER A 272 -11.41 -15.76 6.70
N THR A 273 -10.37 -16.53 7.05
CA THR A 273 -10.38 -17.42 8.22
C THR A 273 -9.35 -17.04 9.29
N ALA A 274 -8.39 -16.17 8.96
CA ALA A 274 -7.41 -15.67 9.92
C ALA A 274 -8.01 -14.65 10.89
N GLU A 275 -7.61 -14.76 12.17
CA GLU A 275 -7.95 -13.79 13.22
C GLU A 275 -7.27 -12.44 12.98
N LYS A 276 -7.90 -11.37 13.47
CA LYS A 276 -7.36 -10.01 13.38
C LYS A 276 -6.46 -9.73 14.57
N ASN A 277 -5.24 -9.28 14.30
CA ASN A 277 -4.26 -8.95 15.33
C ASN A 277 -4.11 -7.43 15.51
N ILE A 278 -4.02 -6.99 16.78
CA ILE A 278 -3.68 -5.61 17.13
C ILE A 278 -2.18 -5.54 17.41
N GLU A 279 -1.46 -4.72 16.63
CA GLU A 279 -0.01 -4.56 16.78
C GLU A 279 0.35 -3.99 18.15
N VAL A 280 -0.24 -2.83 18.49
CA VAL A 280 -0.05 -2.11 19.75
C VAL A 280 -1.40 -1.67 20.29
N LEU A 281 -1.79 -2.26 21.41
CA LEU A 281 -2.98 -1.84 22.14
C LEU A 281 -2.66 -0.61 23.01
N LYS A 282 -3.41 0.48 22.81
CA LYS A 282 -3.37 1.67 23.66
C LYS A 282 -4.78 1.97 24.10
N LEU A 283 -4.96 2.13 25.40
CA LEU A 283 -6.25 2.44 26.02
C LEU A 283 -6.17 3.81 26.71
N ARG A 284 -7.30 4.50 26.78
CA ARG A 284 -7.51 5.59 27.74
C ARG A 284 -8.28 5.10 28.96
N GLU A 285 -8.08 5.76 30.09
CA GLU A 285 -8.97 5.61 31.24
C GLU A 285 -10.24 6.42 31.02
N GLU A 286 -11.37 5.95 31.53
CA GLU A 286 -12.62 6.71 31.46
C GLU A 286 -12.49 8.03 32.25
N GLY A 287 -12.88 9.14 31.62
CA GLY A 287 -12.77 10.48 32.20
C GLY A 287 -11.37 11.13 32.10
N SER A 288 -10.38 10.49 31.47
CA SER A 288 -9.03 11.03 31.31
C SER A 288 -8.81 11.78 29.98
N ASP A 289 -9.73 12.69 29.61
CA ASP A 289 -9.63 13.43 28.34
C ASP A 289 -8.65 14.63 28.40
N GLY A 290 -8.05 14.88 29.57
CA GLY A 290 -7.09 15.95 29.81
C GLY A 290 -5.62 15.55 29.64
N PRO A 291 -4.69 16.51 29.81
CA PRO A 291 -3.27 16.24 29.68
C PRO A 291 -2.77 15.31 30.81
N PRO A 292 -1.82 14.40 30.52
CA PRO A 292 -1.30 13.47 31.52
C PRO A 292 -0.61 14.24 32.65
N LYS A 293 -0.90 13.85 33.90
CA LYS A 293 -0.21 14.39 35.08
C LYS A 293 1.29 14.07 35.01
N ALA A 294 2.13 15.02 35.35
CA ALA A 294 3.57 14.80 35.38
C ALA A 294 3.93 13.88 36.55
N THR A 295 4.44 12.69 36.23
CA THR A 295 4.89 11.70 37.22
C THR A 295 6.41 11.73 37.43
N ASN A 296 7.15 12.39 36.53
CA ASN A 296 8.59 12.58 36.61
C ASN A 296 9.02 13.79 35.75
N GLU A 297 10.30 14.19 35.86
CA GLU A 297 10.85 15.33 35.11
C GLU A 297 10.79 15.17 33.60
N ALA A 298 11.00 13.96 33.08
CA ALA A 298 10.97 13.70 31.65
C ALA A 298 9.56 13.94 31.08
N GLN A 299 8.54 13.50 31.81
CA GLN A 299 7.15 13.74 31.46
C GLN A 299 6.79 15.23 31.54
N GLU A 300 7.28 15.95 32.56
CA GLU A 300 7.07 17.40 32.66
C GLU A 300 7.71 18.17 31.50
N ARG A 301 8.92 17.77 31.08
CA ARG A 301 9.56 18.34 29.88
C ARG A 301 8.72 18.10 28.62
N ARG A 302 8.18 16.88 28.43
CA ARG A 302 7.29 16.55 27.31
C ARG A 302 6.00 17.37 27.35
N ASN A 303 5.37 17.48 28.51
CA ASN A 303 4.15 18.26 28.73
C ASN A 303 4.36 19.74 28.41
N ARG A 304 5.50 20.32 28.81
CA ARG A 304 5.85 21.71 28.51
C ARG A 304 5.95 21.97 27.01
N ILE A 305 6.63 21.08 26.28
CA ILE A 305 6.76 21.19 24.82
C ILE A 305 5.38 21.04 24.16
N ALA A 306 4.60 20.03 24.56
CA ALA A 306 3.26 19.79 24.02
C ALA A 306 2.31 20.98 24.27
N ARG A 307 2.35 21.58 25.46
CA ARG A 307 1.57 22.78 25.81
C ARG A 307 1.98 24.01 24.99
N ARG A 308 3.25 24.15 24.62
CA ARG A 308 3.67 25.21 23.70
C ARG A 308 3.21 24.89 22.28
N ALA A 309 3.36 23.65 21.83
CA ALA A 309 2.97 23.21 20.50
C ALA A 309 1.45 23.31 20.28
N SER A 310 0.64 23.10 21.32
CA SER A 310 -0.83 23.22 21.22
C SER A 310 -1.27 24.63 20.83
N LYS A 311 -0.46 25.66 21.09
CA LYS A 311 -0.73 27.04 20.66
C LYS A 311 -0.65 27.25 19.14
N GLU A 312 -0.04 26.31 18.41
CA GLU A 312 -0.04 26.31 16.94
C GLU A 312 -1.32 25.70 16.34
N LEU A 313 -2.09 24.97 17.16
CA LEU A 313 -3.33 24.30 16.76
C LEU A 313 -4.51 25.26 16.95
N LYS A 314 -4.97 25.88 15.86
CA LYS A 314 -6.08 26.83 15.89
C LYS A 314 -7.41 26.15 15.57
N PRO A 315 -8.54 26.68 16.08
CA PRO A 315 -9.87 26.17 15.73
C PRO A 315 -10.10 26.08 14.22
N GLY A 316 -10.67 24.96 13.77
CA GLY A 316 -10.96 24.65 12.36
C GLY A 316 -9.78 24.16 11.53
N TYR A 317 -8.56 24.08 12.08
CA TYR A 317 -7.39 23.60 11.34
C TYR A 317 -7.48 22.12 11.01
N TYR A 318 -6.99 21.75 9.83
CA TYR A 318 -6.69 20.39 9.42
C TYR A 318 -5.21 20.12 9.67
N VAL A 319 -4.91 19.10 10.48
CA VAL A 319 -3.53 18.82 10.91
C VAL A 319 -3.21 17.34 10.78
N ASN A 320 -1.97 17.03 10.39
CA ASN A 320 -1.38 15.70 10.58
C ASN A 320 -0.37 15.81 11.73
N LEU A 321 -0.48 14.92 12.71
CA LEU A 321 0.31 14.98 13.94
C LEU A 321 1.13 13.71 14.12
N GLY A 322 2.45 13.86 14.00
CA GLY A 322 3.39 12.76 14.26
C GLY A 322 3.27 12.19 15.67
N VAL A 323 3.59 10.89 15.80
CA VAL A 323 3.49 10.16 17.06
C VAL A 323 4.36 10.81 18.16
N GLY A 324 3.79 10.98 19.34
CA GLY A 324 4.50 11.45 20.52
C GLY A 324 4.06 12.85 20.96
N ILE A 325 5.00 13.80 21.00
CA ILE A 325 4.72 15.17 21.44
C ILE A 325 3.67 15.88 20.58
N PRO A 326 3.66 15.75 19.23
CA PRO A 326 2.64 16.40 18.40
C PRO A 326 1.23 15.88 18.71
N THR A 327 1.02 14.56 18.79
CA THR A 327 -0.27 14.00 19.23
C THR A 327 -0.64 14.40 20.66
N LEU A 328 0.35 14.48 21.57
CA LEU A 328 0.14 14.93 22.95
C LEU A 328 -0.32 16.40 23.02
N ALA A 329 0.04 17.25 22.06
CA ALA A 329 -0.36 18.66 22.05
C ALA A 329 -1.89 18.85 22.01
N VAL A 330 -2.63 17.88 21.45
CA VAL A 330 -4.10 17.91 21.35
C VAL A 330 -4.76 17.90 22.73
N SER A 331 -4.18 17.21 23.72
CA SER A 331 -4.76 17.16 25.08
C SER A 331 -4.60 18.46 25.86
N PHE A 332 -3.89 19.45 25.32
CA PHE A 332 -3.74 20.79 25.89
C PHE A 332 -4.59 21.84 25.15
N LEU A 333 -5.48 21.42 24.25
CA LEU A 333 -6.44 22.32 23.62
C LEU A 333 -7.56 22.73 24.60
N PRO A 334 -8.09 23.95 24.50
CA PRO A 334 -9.34 24.33 25.15
C PRO A 334 -10.49 23.39 24.76
N ALA A 335 -11.43 23.14 25.67
CA ALA A 335 -12.53 22.19 25.46
C ALA A 335 -13.49 22.60 24.33
N ASP A 336 -13.56 23.89 24.02
CA ASP A 336 -14.36 24.49 22.95
C ASP A 336 -13.61 24.59 21.61
N SER A 337 -12.34 24.18 21.57
CA SER A 337 -11.52 24.19 20.35
C SER A 337 -11.73 22.91 19.54
N THR A 338 -12.02 23.05 18.25
CA THR A 338 -12.13 21.91 17.31
C THR A 338 -10.97 21.92 16.33
N VAL A 339 -10.26 20.80 16.20
CA VAL A 339 -9.24 20.56 15.17
C VAL A 339 -9.50 19.25 14.46
N HIS A 340 -9.31 19.23 13.14
CA HIS A 340 -9.53 18.04 12.32
C HIS A 340 -8.20 17.31 12.13
N ILE A 341 -8.06 16.19 12.85
CA ILE A 341 -6.83 15.40 12.81
C ILE A 341 -6.93 14.39 11.67
N GLN A 342 -6.01 14.50 10.72
CA GLN A 342 -5.82 13.57 9.63
C GLN A 342 -4.77 12.52 10.03
N SER A 343 -5.01 11.27 9.64
CA SER A 343 -4.00 10.21 9.64
C SER A 343 -3.80 9.68 8.23
N GLU A 344 -2.53 9.48 7.91
CA GLU A 344 -1.98 9.06 6.64
C GLU A 344 -2.45 7.68 6.18
N ASN A 345 -3.05 6.88 7.07
CA ASN A 345 -3.71 5.62 6.74
C ASN A 345 -5.14 5.80 6.19
N GLY A 346 -5.55 7.03 5.88
CA GLY A 346 -6.80 7.32 5.19
C GLY A 346 -7.96 7.70 6.11
N ILE A 347 -7.68 8.27 7.28
CA ILE A 347 -8.71 8.70 8.23
C ILE A 347 -8.63 10.21 8.45
N LEU A 348 -9.79 10.84 8.54
CA LEU A 348 -9.95 12.24 8.93
C LEU A 348 -10.94 12.28 10.11
N GLY A 349 -10.58 13.02 11.15
CA GLY A 349 -11.36 13.09 12.39
C GLY A 349 -10.91 12.08 13.45
N MET A 350 -9.59 11.90 13.59
CA MET A 350 -9.03 11.01 14.62
C MET A 350 -9.43 11.46 16.02
N GLY A 351 -10.00 10.54 16.81
CA GLY A 351 -10.36 10.77 18.22
C GLY A 351 -9.24 10.44 19.22
N ALA A 352 -9.61 10.44 20.51
CA ALA A 352 -8.77 9.93 21.59
C ALA A 352 -8.48 8.43 21.44
N TYR A 353 -7.64 7.84 22.29
CA TYR A 353 -7.48 6.37 22.34
C TYR A 353 -8.78 5.68 22.80
N PRO A 354 -9.04 4.41 22.42
CA PRO A 354 -10.26 3.71 22.82
C PRO A 354 -10.27 3.37 24.32
N THR A 355 -11.46 3.30 24.92
CA THR A 355 -11.67 2.48 26.12
C THR A 355 -11.62 0.99 25.76
N LYS A 356 -11.62 0.10 26.76
CA LYS A 356 -11.53 -1.35 26.51
C LYS A 356 -12.66 -1.88 25.62
N ASP A 357 -13.86 -1.32 25.74
CA ASP A 357 -15.05 -1.72 24.97
C ASP A 357 -15.13 -1.02 23.60
N GLU A 358 -14.32 0.01 23.37
CA GLU A 358 -14.20 0.73 22.10
C GLU A 358 -13.12 0.15 21.17
N VAL A 359 -12.37 -0.87 21.62
CA VAL A 359 -11.27 -1.46 20.84
C VAL A 359 -11.79 -2.09 19.55
N ASP A 360 -11.24 -1.65 18.43
CA ASP A 360 -11.59 -2.15 17.11
C ASP A 360 -10.30 -2.39 16.27
N PRO A 361 -10.03 -3.65 15.82
CA PRO A 361 -8.83 -3.97 15.05
C PRO A 361 -8.79 -3.36 13.64
N TYR A 362 -9.90 -2.81 13.12
CA TYR A 362 -9.92 -2.11 11.84
C TYR A 362 -9.34 -0.69 11.92
N VAL A 363 -8.95 -0.24 13.11
CA VAL A 363 -8.45 1.11 13.36
C VAL A 363 -7.12 1.04 14.11
N ASN A 364 -6.05 1.46 13.45
CA ASN A 364 -4.71 1.41 14.03
C ASN A 364 -4.54 2.42 15.16
N ARG A 365 -3.59 2.13 16.06
CA ARG A 365 -2.88 2.89 17.13
C ARG A 365 -3.36 4.28 17.56
N LEU A 366 -3.95 5.10 16.69
CA LEU A 366 -4.33 6.50 16.89
C LEU A 366 -5.85 6.72 16.86
N CYS A 367 -6.65 5.67 16.67
CA CYS A 367 -7.94 5.86 16.04
C CYS A 367 -9.09 5.26 16.87
N VAL A 368 -9.92 6.15 17.42
CA VAL A 368 -11.31 5.86 17.82
C VAL A 368 -12.22 6.46 16.76
N LYS A 369 -13.44 5.90 16.70
CA LYS A 369 -14.59 6.39 15.94
C LYS A 369 -14.55 7.91 15.74
N PRO A 370 -14.77 8.41 14.51
CA PRO A 370 -14.95 9.84 14.25
C PRO A 370 -15.99 10.40 15.23
N ARG A 371 -15.67 11.51 15.91
CA ARG A 371 -16.67 12.32 16.60
C ARG A 371 -17.17 13.41 15.67
#